data_AF-A0A6J5H1W9-F1
#
_entry.id   AF-A0A6J5H1W9-F1
#
_cell.length_a   1.000
_cell.length_b   1.000
_cell.length_c   1.000
_cell.angle_alpha   90.00
_cell.angle_beta   90.00
_cell.angle_gamma   90.00
#
_symmetry.space_group_name_H-M   'P 1'
#
loop_
_entity.id
_entity.type
_entity.pdbx_description
1 polymer ?
#
loop_
_entity_poly.entity_id
_entity_poly.type
_entity_poly.pdbx_seq_one_letter_code
_entity_poly.pdbx_strand_id
1 'polypeptide(L)'
;MLTGSSSRLLAIGVFLALTGCGGGGGGEGSTGASSNAGGAASSPGAASAPGAASAPTSASTPAAATPASGASTPSATTPTLAAATSVIDGTTLGDAFWPTGSTSSGGRGQAVGSLNCTVRSSAYTYAHLSIYQNGRLLALPANVGMVEPTMAAQTGCAYPLHTVDSTGKIHMDASTHVSYTLGQFFSIWGQTIDASSVAGVSGSPITIYVNDGGALTQYTGDPASLVLPAHGEVTIEIGTPLTQIPTYAWTDPPPFDPNPITLVYLGVVGNNFWPSGNTATGGKGSNVDGLICAANMSELYHVHAHLAIFKDGQWLAIPALVGILPQCNYEMHTHDQTGIIHIETPTFKTFTLGQFFDIWGQPLSSTNVAGVTGNVVAYINDNGDSRRYMGDLRNIELTSLRDITLQIGTPVSTLATYSWYEPK
;
A
#
# COMPACT_ATOMS: atom_id res chain seq x y z
N MET A 1 -36.52 -22.70 43.28
CA MET A 1 -35.91 -23.88 43.93
C MET A 1 -35.06 -24.59 42.88
N LEU A 2 -33.84 -25.00 43.28
CA LEU A 2 -32.81 -25.80 42.58
C LEU A 2 -31.98 -25.01 41.53
N THR A 3 -30.78 -24.47 41.85
CA THR A 3 -29.43 -25.09 42.05
C THR A 3 -28.84 -25.65 40.74
N GLY A 4 -27.58 -25.42 40.32
CA GLY A 4 -26.40 -24.81 40.94
C GLY A 4 -25.20 -24.80 39.97
N SER A 5 -24.13 -24.12 40.40
CA SER A 5 -22.86 -23.89 39.70
C SER A 5 -22.03 -25.13 39.36
N SER A 6 -21.18 -25.03 38.32
CA SER A 6 -19.73 -25.33 38.44
C SER A 6 -18.94 -24.87 37.21
N SER A 7 -18.07 -23.87 37.41
CA SER A 7 -16.98 -23.50 36.51
C SER A 7 -15.80 -24.45 36.69
N ARG A 8 -15.19 -24.93 35.59
CA ARG A 8 -13.89 -25.62 35.61
C ARG A 8 -12.87 -24.82 34.80
N LEU A 9 -11.91 -24.23 35.51
CA LEU A 9 -10.65 -23.75 34.97
C LEU A 9 -9.82 -24.96 34.50
N LEU A 10 -9.26 -24.90 33.30
CA LEU A 10 -8.23 -25.81 32.84
C LEU A 10 -6.92 -25.00 32.68
N ALA A 11 -5.97 -25.26 33.57
CA ALA A 11 -4.60 -24.77 33.47
C ALA A 11 -3.81 -25.70 32.54
N ILE A 12 -3.21 -25.16 31.48
CA ILE A 12 -2.27 -25.90 30.62
C ILE A 12 -0.87 -25.40 30.94
N GLY A 13 -0.06 -26.31 31.49
CA GLY A 13 1.35 -26.09 31.81
C GLY A 13 2.23 -26.21 30.56
N VAL A 14 3.16 -25.27 30.42
CA VAL A 14 4.22 -25.22 29.41
C VAL A 14 5.38 -26.10 29.87
N PHE A 15 5.81 -27.05 29.04
CA PHE A 15 7.07 -27.78 29.21
C PHE A 15 8.08 -27.29 28.17
N LEU A 16 9.10 -26.56 28.62
CA LEU A 16 10.33 -26.30 27.88
C LEU A 16 11.27 -27.50 28.08
N ALA A 17 11.81 -28.03 26.98
CA ALA A 17 12.98 -28.90 27.02
C ALA A 17 14.10 -28.26 26.20
N LEU A 18 15.10 -27.74 26.91
CA LEU A 18 16.43 -27.41 26.40
C LEU A 18 17.32 -28.64 26.56
N THR A 19 17.96 -29.09 25.48
CA THR A 19 19.21 -29.83 25.53
C THR A 19 20.09 -29.38 24.37
N GLY A 20 21.20 -28.74 24.72
CA GLY A 20 22.34 -28.54 23.83
C GLY A 20 23.33 -29.70 23.93
N CYS A 21 24.25 -29.76 22.97
CA CYS A 21 25.71 -29.68 23.13
C CYS A 21 26.45 -30.58 22.12
N GLY A 22 27.56 -30.05 21.60
CA GLY A 22 28.65 -30.77 20.93
C GLY A 22 28.47 -30.94 19.42
N GLY A 23 29.40 -30.61 18.53
CA GLY A 23 30.81 -30.26 18.68
C GLY A 23 31.59 -30.87 17.50
N GLY A 24 32.51 -30.09 16.91
CA GLY A 24 33.72 -30.61 16.28
C GLY A 24 33.71 -30.96 14.77
N GLY A 25 34.64 -30.31 14.05
CA GLY A 25 35.66 -31.06 13.28
C GLY A 25 35.47 -31.24 11.78
N GLY A 26 36.13 -30.37 10.99
CA GLY A 26 37.19 -30.72 10.03
C GLY A 26 36.94 -31.69 8.86
N GLY A 27 37.42 -31.28 7.68
CA GLY A 27 38.17 -32.17 6.77
C GLY A 27 37.51 -32.54 5.44
N GLU A 28 37.93 -31.82 4.40
CA GLU A 28 38.33 -32.23 3.03
C GLU A 28 37.74 -33.48 2.31
N GLY A 29 37.49 -33.32 1.01
CA GLY A 29 37.48 -34.39 -0.01
C GLY A 29 36.37 -34.22 -1.06
N SER A 30 36.57 -33.42 -2.12
CA SER A 30 37.00 -33.84 -3.47
C SER A 30 35.95 -34.60 -4.31
N THR A 31 35.55 -34.02 -5.45
CA THR A 31 35.81 -34.53 -6.82
C THR A 31 34.89 -33.86 -7.86
N GLY A 32 35.42 -33.52 -9.04
CA GLY A 32 34.62 -33.11 -10.20
C GLY A 32 35.28 -32.10 -11.13
N ALA A 33 36.29 -32.55 -11.86
CA ALA A 33 37.08 -31.76 -12.82
C ALA A 33 36.39 -31.55 -14.19
N SER A 34 36.73 -30.44 -14.86
CA SER A 34 37.04 -30.36 -16.30
C SER A 34 37.85 -29.06 -16.53
N SER A 35 39.18 -29.12 -16.69
CA SER A 35 39.95 -29.10 -17.96
C SER A 35 39.46 -28.02 -18.94
N ASN A 36 40.26 -27.04 -19.35
CA ASN A 36 41.49 -27.26 -20.10
C ASN A 36 42.45 -26.05 -20.12
N ALA A 37 43.75 -26.39 -20.25
CA ALA A 37 45.00 -25.65 -20.57
C ALA A 37 44.91 -24.30 -21.30
N GLY A 38 45.87 -23.36 -21.22
CA GLY A 38 47.29 -23.31 -20.82
C GLY A 38 47.84 -21.94 -21.31
N GLY A 39 49.01 -21.39 -20.96
CA GLY A 39 50.11 -21.78 -20.10
C GLY A 39 51.10 -20.59 -19.94
N ALA A 40 52.06 -20.78 -19.03
CA ALA A 40 53.38 -20.14 -18.82
C ALA A 40 53.48 -18.58 -18.78
N ALA A 41 53.76 -17.89 -17.67
CA ALA A 41 54.84 -17.97 -16.67
C ALA A 41 56.22 -17.46 -17.14
N SER A 42 56.68 -16.36 -16.52
CA SER A 42 58.09 -16.12 -16.18
C SER A 42 58.19 -15.03 -15.10
N SER A 43 58.68 -15.43 -13.92
CA SER A 43 59.05 -14.58 -12.78
C SER A 43 60.56 -14.22 -12.83
N PRO A 44 61.21 -13.73 -11.75
CA PRO A 44 61.50 -12.32 -11.47
C PRO A 44 63.02 -12.01 -11.46
N GLY A 45 63.39 -10.73 -11.40
CA GLY A 45 64.78 -10.30 -11.24
C GLY A 45 64.90 -9.04 -10.40
N ALA A 46 65.68 -9.11 -9.32
CA ALA A 46 65.89 -8.06 -8.32
C ALA A 46 67.24 -7.35 -8.46
N ALA A 47 67.35 -6.22 -7.75
CA ALA A 47 68.55 -5.51 -7.27
C ALA A 47 69.23 -4.57 -8.29
N SER A 48 69.81 -3.40 -7.97
CA SER A 48 70.33 -2.82 -6.72
C SER A 48 70.45 -1.28 -6.87
N ALA A 49 70.45 -0.55 -5.75
CA ALA A 49 70.93 0.85 -5.66
C ALA A 49 72.45 0.95 -5.85
N PRO A 50 73.01 2.12 -6.23
CA PRO A 50 73.66 2.95 -5.19
C PRO A 50 73.67 4.47 -5.43
N GLY A 51 74.01 5.23 -4.38
CA GLY A 51 74.85 6.43 -4.49
C GLY A 51 74.21 7.78 -4.13
N ALA A 52 74.55 8.30 -2.95
CA ALA A 52 74.27 9.67 -2.52
C ALA A 52 75.24 10.70 -3.13
N ALA A 53 74.77 11.93 -3.41
CA ALA A 53 75.56 13.16 -3.32
C ALA A 53 74.71 14.45 -3.35
N SER A 54 74.90 15.26 -2.30
CA SER A 54 75.00 16.73 -2.23
C SER A 54 73.85 17.65 -2.65
N ALA A 55 73.38 18.42 -1.66
CA ALA A 55 72.51 19.58 -1.78
C ALA A 55 73.23 20.82 -2.36
N PRO A 56 72.48 21.73 -3.02
CA PRO A 56 72.79 23.15 -3.00
C PRO A 56 71.60 24.02 -2.54
N THR A 57 71.92 24.86 -1.56
CA THR A 57 71.50 26.25 -1.31
C THR A 57 70.25 26.83 -2.00
N SER A 58 69.28 27.15 -1.14
CA SER A 58 68.48 28.39 -1.06
C SER A 58 68.33 29.24 -2.33
N ALA A 59 67.17 29.11 -2.98
CA ALA A 59 66.66 30.10 -3.92
C ALA A 59 65.36 30.72 -3.38
N SER A 60 65.31 32.04 -3.45
CA SER A 60 64.28 32.94 -2.94
C SER A 60 62.87 32.66 -3.47
N THR A 61 61.89 32.67 -2.56
CA THR A 61 60.45 32.57 -2.77
C THR A 61 59.93 33.60 -3.78
N PRO A 62 59.23 33.18 -4.86
CA PRO A 62 58.40 34.09 -5.64
C PRO A 62 57.18 34.53 -4.81
N ALA A 63 56.84 35.81 -4.87
CA ALA A 63 55.69 36.38 -4.19
C ALA A 63 54.41 35.60 -4.52
N ALA A 64 53.63 35.26 -3.47
CA ALA A 64 52.32 34.66 -3.62
C ALA A 64 51.42 35.59 -4.45
N ALA A 65 50.96 35.10 -5.60
CA ALA A 65 49.89 35.75 -6.34
C ALA A 65 48.66 35.85 -5.43
N THR A 66 48.14 37.07 -5.30
CA THR A 66 46.90 37.36 -4.59
C THR A 66 45.78 36.49 -5.20
N PRO A 67 45.00 35.72 -4.41
CA PRO A 67 43.84 35.04 -4.95
C PRO A 67 42.89 36.09 -5.53
N ALA A 68 42.45 35.89 -6.76
CA ALA A 68 41.38 36.69 -7.33
C ALA A 68 40.14 36.57 -6.42
N SER A 69 39.84 37.63 -5.67
CA SER A 69 38.60 37.80 -4.93
C SER A 69 37.46 37.96 -5.94
N GLY A 70 36.92 36.85 -6.40
CA GLY A 70 35.87 36.88 -7.41
C GLY A 70 35.26 35.54 -7.79
N ALA A 71 35.56 34.44 -7.08
CA ALA A 71 34.72 33.25 -7.16
C ALA A 71 33.44 33.53 -6.36
N SER A 72 32.46 34.15 -7.01
CA SER A 72 31.09 34.13 -6.54
C SER A 72 30.71 32.66 -6.31
N THR A 73 30.51 32.29 -5.05
CA THR A 73 29.77 31.09 -4.67
C THR A 73 28.52 31.04 -5.56
N PRO A 74 28.18 29.90 -6.19
CA PRO A 74 26.92 29.80 -6.91
C PRO A 74 25.83 30.24 -5.94
N SER A 75 25.17 31.35 -6.24
CA SER A 75 24.00 31.78 -5.49
C SER A 75 23.05 30.59 -5.55
N ALA A 76 22.72 30.00 -4.40
CA ALA A 76 21.77 28.90 -4.34
C ALA A 76 20.48 29.42 -4.97
N THR A 77 20.24 29.05 -6.23
CA THR A 77 19.02 29.41 -6.94
C THR A 77 17.89 28.72 -6.19
N THR A 78 16.94 29.51 -5.69
CA THR A 78 15.69 28.99 -5.13
C THR A 78 15.15 27.96 -6.11
N PRO A 79 14.92 26.70 -5.68
CA PRO A 79 14.47 25.67 -6.59
C PRO A 79 13.07 26.02 -7.09
N THR A 80 12.76 25.58 -8.30
CA THR A 80 11.43 25.73 -8.90
C THR A 80 10.65 24.43 -8.79
N LEU A 81 9.34 24.46 -9.02
CA LEU A 81 8.60 23.22 -9.23
C LEU A 81 8.99 22.56 -10.56
N ALA A 82 9.01 21.23 -10.57
CA ALA A 82 9.12 20.42 -11.78
C ALA A 82 7.78 20.37 -12.54
N ALA A 83 7.76 19.70 -13.70
CA ALA A 83 6.51 19.34 -14.33
C ALA A 83 5.76 18.30 -13.48
N ALA A 84 4.43 18.41 -13.41
CA ALA A 84 3.62 17.51 -12.60
C ALA A 84 3.74 16.05 -13.07
N THR A 85 4.03 15.15 -12.13
CA THR A 85 4.08 13.71 -12.36
C THR A 85 2.74 13.10 -11.98
N SER A 86 2.18 12.24 -12.84
CA SER A 86 0.93 11.55 -12.50
C SER A 86 1.13 10.53 -11.39
N VAL A 87 0.35 10.65 -10.32
CA VAL A 87 0.22 9.63 -9.27
C VAL A 87 -0.91 8.68 -9.65
N ILE A 88 -0.58 7.39 -9.72
CA ILE A 88 -1.50 6.33 -10.11
C ILE A 88 -1.71 5.43 -8.87
N ASP A 89 -2.90 5.49 -8.26
CA ASP A 89 -3.21 4.66 -7.09
C ASP A 89 -3.02 3.16 -7.41
N GLY A 90 -2.43 2.42 -6.47
CA GLY A 90 -2.05 1.02 -6.60
C GLY A 90 -0.68 0.76 -7.26
N THR A 91 0.13 1.81 -7.47
CA THR A 91 1.46 1.68 -8.08
C THR A 91 2.61 2.06 -7.13
N THR A 92 3.82 2.17 -7.67
CA THR A 92 5.02 2.57 -6.94
C THR A 92 5.63 3.80 -7.62
N LEU A 93 5.95 4.83 -6.84
CA LEU A 93 6.73 5.97 -7.30
C LEU A 93 8.09 5.98 -6.59
N GLY A 94 9.15 5.92 -7.39
CA GLY A 94 10.52 5.82 -6.90
C GLY A 94 10.99 4.39 -6.69
N ASP A 95 12.12 4.28 -6.03
CA ASP A 95 12.81 3.02 -5.80
C ASP A 95 12.37 2.35 -4.50
N ALA A 96 12.03 1.05 -4.57
CA ALA A 96 11.71 0.26 -3.39
C ALA A 96 12.86 0.33 -2.37
N PHE A 97 12.53 0.69 -1.13
CA PHE A 97 13.53 0.93 -0.09
C PHE A 97 13.12 0.38 1.28
N TRP A 98 11.92 0.71 1.78
CA TRP A 98 11.40 0.17 3.03
C TRP A 98 10.43 -1.00 2.80
N PRO A 99 10.36 -1.97 3.74
CA PRO A 99 9.32 -3.00 3.71
C PRO A 99 7.92 -2.42 3.85
N THR A 100 6.93 -3.06 3.23
CA THR A 100 5.50 -2.76 3.38
C THR A 100 5.07 -2.77 4.85
N GLY A 101 4.17 -1.85 5.21
CA GLY A 101 3.54 -1.77 6.52
C GLY A 101 4.28 -0.92 7.53
N SER A 102 3.64 -0.75 8.69
CA SER A 102 4.29 -0.18 9.87
C SER A 102 5.34 -1.14 10.45
N THR A 103 6.44 -0.59 10.95
CA THR A 103 7.49 -1.37 11.62
C THR A 103 7.01 -1.92 12.98
N SER A 104 7.83 -2.75 13.64
CA SER A 104 7.49 -3.30 14.96
C SER A 104 7.30 -2.25 16.06
N SER A 105 7.92 -1.07 15.92
CA SER A 105 7.76 0.08 16.82
C SER A 105 6.58 0.98 16.44
N GLY A 106 5.99 0.78 15.26
CA GLY A 106 4.89 1.57 14.75
C GLY A 106 3.53 1.04 15.18
N GLY A 107 2.48 1.57 14.56
CA GLY A 107 1.10 1.18 14.77
C GLY A 107 0.81 -0.23 14.25
N ARG A 108 0.42 -1.14 15.16
CA ARG A 108 0.03 -2.53 14.86
C ARG A 108 -1.34 -2.87 15.47
N GLY A 109 -2.19 -1.85 15.62
CA GLY A 109 -3.54 -1.94 16.19
C GLY A 109 -3.65 -1.29 17.57
N GLN A 110 -2.54 -1.06 18.27
CA GLN A 110 -2.52 -0.31 19.53
C GLN A 110 -2.61 1.21 19.32
N ALA A 111 -2.98 1.99 20.33
CA ALA A 111 -2.89 3.45 20.22
C ALA A 111 -1.44 3.92 20.00
N VAL A 112 -1.25 4.89 19.10
CA VAL A 112 0.03 5.58 18.85
C VAL A 112 -0.16 7.05 19.21
N GLY A 113 0.27 7.44 20.42
CA GLY A 113 -0.08 8.74 20.98
C GLY A 113 -1.60 8.87 21.11
N SER A 114 -2.19 9.89 20.48
CA SER A 114 -3.65 10.09 20.41
C SER A 114 -4.32 9.41 19.20
N LEU A 115 -3.56 8.72 18.36
CA LEU A 115 -4.03 8.13 17.11
C LEU A 115 -4.43 6.68 17.36
N ASN A 116 -5.69 6.34 17.09
CA ASN A 116 -6.23 5.01 17.28
C ASN A 116 -6.39 4.30 15.95
N CYS A 117 -6.21 2.98 15.95
CA CYS A 117 -6.53 2.14 14.81
C CYS A 117 -7.99 1.70 14.94
N THR A 118 -8.83 2.15 14.03
CA THR A 118 -10.27 1.85 14.04
C THR A 118 -10.73 1.44 12.65
N VAL A 119 -12.01 1.10 12.50
CA VAL A 119 -12.63 1.12 11.18
C VAL A 119 -12.39 2.49 10.52
N ARG A 120 -12.19 2.49 9.20
CA ARG A 120 -11.92 3.72 8.44
C ARG A 120 -13.06 4.73 8.59
N SER A 121 -12.75 6.02 8.53
CA SER A 121 -13.71 7.11 8.71
C SER A 121 -14.45 7.46 7.42
N SER A 122 -15.58 8.17 7.52
CA SER A 122 -16.48 8.49 6.39
C SER A 122 -15.94 9.50 5.37
N ALA A 123 -14.78 10.12 5.64
CA ALA A 123 -14.22 11.15 4.78
C ALA A 123 -12.70 11.19 4.91
N TYR A 124 -12.01 11.40 3.80
CA TYR A 124 -10.56 11.52 3.73
C TYR A 124 -10.14 12.70 2.85
N THR A 125 -8.97 13.25 3.16
CA THR A 125 -8.16 14.09 2.29
C THR A 125 -6.78 13.49 2.17
N TYR A 126 -5.91 14.08 1.35
CA TYR A 126 -4.62 13.48 1.00
C TYR A 126 -3.50 14.51 1.10
N ALA A 127 -2.31 14.05 1.48
CA ALA A 127 -1.07 14.77 1.28
C ALA A 127 -0.10 13.84 0.53
N HIS A 128 0.88 14.40 -0.18
CA HIS A 128 1.95 13.61 -0.78
C HIS A 128 3.25 13.79 0.00
N LEU A 129 3.97 12.69 0.28
CA LEU A 129 5.31 12.72 0.84
C LEU A 129 6.30 12.11 -0.15
N SER A 130 7.36 12.85 -0.47
CA SER A 130 8.49 12.35 -1.25
C SER A 130 9.76 12.41 -0.43
N ILE A 131 10.56 11.34 -0.43
CA ILE A 131 11.86 11.31 0.24
C ILE A 131 12.93 11.05 -0.83
N TYR A 132 13.80 12.02 -1.05
CA TYR A 132 14.93 11.92 -1.97
C TYR A 132 16.22 11.74 -1.20
N GLN A 133 17.03 10.75 -1.61
CA GLN A 133 18.40 10.61 -1.16
C GLN A 133 19.35 10.82 -2.34
N ASN A 134 20.14 11.88 -2.31
CA ASN A 134 21.09 12.23 -3.38
C ASN A 134 20.46 12.22 -4.78
N GLY A 135 19.27 12.84 -4.92
CA GLY A 135 18.54 12.92 -6.17
C GLY A 135 17.72 11.68 -6.55
N ARG A 136 17.78 10.59 -5.77
CA ARG A 136 17.00 9.36 -5.98
C ARG A 136 15.75 9.36 -5.13
N LEU A 137 14.56 9.25 -5.74
CA LEU A 137 13.29 9.11 -5.02
C LEU A 137 13.21 7.72 -4.39
N LEU A 138 13.02 7.67 -3.07
CA LEU A 138 12.76 6.44 -2.33
C LEU A 138 11.26 6.25 -2.18
N ALA A 139 10.74 5.13 -2.66
CA ALA A 139 9.33 4.80 -2.56
C ALA A 139 8.92 4.62 -1.10
N LEU A 140 7.86 5.30 -0.68
CA LEU A 140 7.24 5.03 0.61
C LEU A 140 6.67 3.61 0.63
N PRO A 141 6.64 2.94 1.79
CA PRO A 141 6.00 1.65 1.88
C PRO A 141 4.47 1.78 1.77
N ALA A 142 3.86 0.84 1.06
CA ALA A 142 2.42 0.60 1.11
C ALA A 142 2.00 0.19 2.53
N ASN A 143 0.72 0.34 2.86
CA ASN A 143 0.06 -0.16 4.07
C ASN A 143 0.66 0.35 5.41
N VAL A 144 1.38 1.48 5.43
CA VAL A 144 1.75 2.13 6.69
C VAL A 144 0.48 2.56 7.39
N GLY A 145 0.32 2.21 8.67
CA GLY A 145 -0.89 2.54 9.42
C GLY A 145 -2.12 1.70 9.03
N MET A 146 -1.92 0.59 8.31
CA MET A 146 -2.96 -0.39 8.02
C MET A 146 -2.69 -1.69 8.80
N VAL A 147 -3.74 -2.26 9.38
CA VAL A 147 -3.69 -3.56 10.04
C VAL A 147 -4.65 -4.49 9.33
N GLU A 148 -4.09 -5.55 8.75
CA GLU A 148 -4.85 -6.52 7.96
C GLU A 148 -5.89 -7.28 8.78
N PRO A 149 -6.99 -7.73 8.14
CA PRO A 149 -7.93 -8.65 8.73
C PRO A 149 -7.29 -9.93 9.27
N THR A 150 -7.92 -10.48 10.31
CA THR A 150 -7.65 -11.83 10.83
C THR A 150 -8.96 -12.56 11.11
N MET A 151 -8.90 -13.86 11.39
CA MET A 151 -10.09 -14.61 11.84
C MET A 151 -10.78 -13.98 13.06
N ALA A 152 -10.01 -13.37 13.97
CA ALA A 152 -10.52 -12.77 15.20
C ALA A 152 -10.96 -11.29 15.02
N ALA A 153 -10.46 -10.62 14.00
CA ALA A 153 -10.74 -9.22 13.69
C ALA A 153 -10.91 -9.08 12.17
N GLN A 154 -12.12 -9.36 11.68
CA GLN A 154 -12.36 -9.70 10.27
C GLN A 154 -12.37 -8.51 9.30
N THR A 155 -12.43 -7.28 9.84
CA THR A 155 -12.36 -6.03 9.09
C THR A 155 -10.94 -5.43 9.08
N GLY A 156 -10.08 -5.83 10.03
CA GLY A 156 -8.83 -5.11 10.28
C GLY A 156 -9.08 -3.71 10.85
N CYS A 157 -8.09 -2.82 10.75
CA CYS A 157 -8.24 -1.41 11.11
C CYS A 157 -7.24 -0.52 10.36
N ALA A 158 -7.50 0.79 10.37
CA ALA A 158 -6.60 1.81 9.84
C ALA A 158 -6.39 2.91 10.89
N TYR A 159 -5.20 3.48 10.90
CA TYR A 159 -4.94 4.75 11.60
C TYR A 159 -5.45 5.92 10.74
N PRO A 160 -5.74 7.09 11.36
CA PRO A 160 -6.21 8.26 10.64
C PRO A 160 -5.21 8.80 9.61
N LEU A 161 -3.92 8.45 9.73
CA LEU A 161 -2.92 8.61 8.69
C LEU A 161 -2.45 7.25 8.22
N HIS A 162 -2.52 6.98 6.92
CA HIS A 162 -2.01 5.74 6.36
C HIS A 162 -1.60 5.87 4.90
N THR A 163 -0.83 4.91 4.41
CA THR A 163 -0.62 4.69 2.98
C THR A 163 -1.36 3.43 2.56
N VAL A 164 -1.85 3.40 1.32
CA VAL A 164 -2.44 2.20 0.71
C VAL A 164 -1.47 1.56 -0.29
N ASP A 165 -0.61 2.37 -0.91
CA ASP A 165 0.35 1.94 -1.90
C ASP A 165 1.69 2.66 -1.73
N SER A 166 2.61 2.45 -2.68
CA SER A 166 3.95 3.01 -2.66
C SER A 166 4.10 4.26 -3.51
N THR A 167 3.01 5.00 -3.75
CA THR A 167 3.07 6.27 -4.49
C THR A 167 3.60 7.43 -3.65
N GLY A 168 3.51 7.35 -2.32
CA GLY A 168 3.81 8.46 -1.42
C GLY A 168 2.57 9.26 -1.00
N LYS A 169 1.39 8.89 -1.48
CA LYS A 169 0.10 9.46 -1.05
C LYS A 169 -0.25 8.99 0.37
N ILE A 170 -0.36 9.95 1.28
CA ILE A 170 -0.80 9.77 2.66
C ILE A 170 -2.29 10.11 2.72
N HIS A 171 -3.09 9.13 3.10
CA HIS A 171 -4.52 9.25 3.33
C HIS A 171 -4.73 9.78 4.75
N MET A 172 -5.50 10.85 4.88
CA MET A 172 -5.72 11.56 6.14
C MET A 172 -7.22 11.67 6.43
N ASP A 173 -7.65 11.16 7.58
CA ASP A 173 -9.05 11.22 8.02
C ASP A 173 -9.53 12.68 8.13
N ALA A 174 -10.53 13.05 7.33
CA ALA A 174 -11.07 14.39 7.28
C ALA A 174 -12.41 14.54 8.03
N SER A 175 -12.94 13.47 8.63
CA SER A 175 -14.27 13.45 9.24
C SER A 175 -14.44 14.45 10.39
N THR A 176 -13.36 14.75 11.10
CA THR A 176 -13.34 15.68 12.24
C THR A 176 -12.64 17.01 11.94
N HIS A 177 -12.12 17.19 10.71
CA HIS A 177 -11.36 18.38 10.27
C HIS A 177 -10.14 18.71 11.16
N VAL A 178 -9.59 17.73 11.87
CA VAL A 178 -8.34 17.91 12.62
C VAL A 178 -7.15 17.90 11.65
N SER A 179 -6.10 18.66 11.98
CA SER A 179 -4.85 18.62 11.24
C SER A 179 -3.92 17.56 11.80
N TYR A 180 -3.14 16.94 10.92
CA TYR A 180 -2.14 15.95 11.28
C TYR A 180 -0.73 16.43 10.96
N THR A 181 0.26 15.90 11.68
CA THR A 181 1.67 16.24 11.45
C THR A 181 2.45 15.11 10.79
N LEU A 182 3.57 15.47 10.17
CA LEU A 182 4.54 14.53 9.62
C LEU A 182 5.08 13.60 10.72
N GLY A 183 5.34 14.13 11.93
CA GLY A 183 5.77 13.32 13.08
C GLY A 183 4.73 12.27 13.51
N GLN A 184 3.44 12.57 13.39
CA GLN A 184 2.37 11.60 13.66
C GLN A 184 2.37 10.45 12.65
N PHE A 185 2.52 10.75 11.35
CA PHE A 185 2.68 9.71 10.32
C PHE A 185 3.92 8.84 10.57
N PHE A 186 5.07 9.44 10.87
CA PHE A 186 6.31 8.70 11.18
C PHE A 186 6.17 7.86 12.46
N SER A 187 5.44 8.33 13.46
CA SER A 187 5.13 7.55 14.67
C SER A 187 4.27 6.33 14.34
N ILE A 188 3.25 6.46 13.48
CA ILE A 188 2.44 5.33 12.99
C ILE A 188 3.31 4.36 12.19
N TRP A 189 4.22 4.86 11.36
CA TRP A 189 5.19 4.04 10.63
C TRP A 189 6.18 3.33 11.58
N GLY A 190 6.42 3.91 12.75
CA GLY A 190 7.43 3.45 13.72
C GLY A 190 8.85 3.81 13.29
N GLN A 191 8.98 4.86 12.49
CA GLN A 191 10.23 5.41 12.00
C GLN A 191 10.49 6.77 12.65
N THR A 192 11.76 7.18 12.72
CA THR A 192 12.11 8.50 13.26
C THR A 192 12.23 9.54 12.16
N ILE A 193 11.92 10.78 12.49
CA ILE A 193 12.24 11.94 11.67
C ILE A 193 12.80 13.04 12.57
N ASP A 194 13.97 13.54 12.21
CA ASP A 194 14.63 14.66 12.88
C ASP A 194 15.54 15.41 11.89
N ALA A 195 16.27 16.42 12.37
CA ALA A 195 17.15 17.24 11.54
C ALA A 195 18.36 16.50 10.92
N SER A 196 18.60 15.24 11.31
CA SER A 196 19.75 14.43 10.92
C SER A 196 19.42 13.06 10.31
N SER A 197 18.18 12.59 10.48
CA SER A 197 17.74 11.27 10.03
C SER A 197 16.26 11.27 9.63
N VAL A 198 15.95 10.55 8.55
CA VAL A 198 14.58 10.36 8.05
C VAL A 198 14.36 8.87 7.79
N ALA A 199 13.56 8.21 8.62
CA ALA A 199 13.26 6.78 8.53
C ALA A 199 14.50 5.87 8.38
N GLY A 200 15.55 6.17 9.16
CA GLY A 200 16.82 5.44 9.14
C GLY A 200 17.77 5.83 8.00
N VAL A 201 17.36 6.76 7.12
CA VAL A 201 18.22 7.35 6.09
C VAL A 201 18.92 8.56 6.68
N SER A 202 20.25 8.49 6.77
CA SER A 202 21.10 9.60 7.21
C SER A 202 21.77 10.30 6.03
N GLY A 203 22.07 11.57 6.22
CA GLY A 203 22.77 12.41 5.26
C GLY A 203 22.66 13.88 5.64
N SER A 204 23.44 14.73 4.97
CA SER A 204 23.44 16.17 5.22
C SER A 204 23.73 16.92 3.92
N PRO A 205 23.05 18.06 3.67
CA PRO A 205 21.94 18.61 4.47
C PRO A 205 20.65 17.78 4.36
N ILE A 206 19.75 17.95 5.33
CA ILE A 206 18.33 17.58 5.19
C ILE A 206 17.56 18.86 4.93
N THR A 207 16.86 18.92 3.81
CA THR A 207 16.05 20.07 3.39
C THR A 207 14.62 19.63 3.18
N ILE A 208 13.65 20.41 3.66
CA ILE A 208 12.23 20.12 3.52
C ILE A 208 11.57 21.24 2.73
N TYR A 209 10.87 20.87 1.66
CA TYR A 209 10.03 21.76 0.88
C TYR A 209 8.57 21.38 1.03
N VAL A 210 7.72 22.39 1.12
CA VAL A 210 6.27 22.26 1.12
C VAL A 210 5.72 22.97 -0.11
N ASN A 211 4.96 22.26 -0.92
CA ASN A 211 4.20 22.81 -2.03
C ASN A 211 2.71 22.74 -1.68
N ASP A 212 2.09 23.90 -1.48
CA ASP A 212 0.67 24.02 -1.19
C ASP A 212 -0.02 24.73 -2.36
N GLY A 213 -0.69 23.95 -3.22
CA GLY A 213 -1.38 24.46 -4.40
C GLY A 213 -0.50 25.24 -5.39
N GLY A 214 0.80 24.92 -5.48
CA GLY A 214 1.79 25.62 -6.31
C GLY A 214 2.64 26.65 -5.56
N ALA A 215 2.32 26.95 -4.30
CA ALA A 215 3.12 27.82 -3.44
C ALA A 215 4.26 27.02 -2.79
N LEU A 216 5.43 27.02 -3.44
CA LEU A 216 6.63 26.33 -2.95
C LEU A 216 7.34 27.15 -1.86
N THR A 217 7.53 26.54 -0.69
CA THR A 217 8.26 27.13 0.45
C THR A 217 9.23 26.12 1.06
N GLN A 218 10.33 26.61 1.62
CA GLN A 218 11.23 25.78 2.42
C GLN A 218 10.77 25.80 3.88
N TYR A 219 10.61 24.63 4.48
CA TYR A 219 10.30 24.48 5.89
C TYR A 219 11.59 24.36 6.73
N THR A 220 11.73 25.21 7.74
CA THR A 220 12.93 25.29 8.59
C THR A 220 12.67 24.94 10.07
N GLY A 221 11.44 24.54 10.39
CA GLY A 221 11.06 24.13 11.74
C GLY A 221 11.48 22.69 12.07
N ASP A 222 11.02 22.19 13.21
CA ASP A 222 11.14 20.77 13.56
C ASP A 222 10.32 19.92 12.56
N PRO A 223 10.95 19.00 11.80
CA PRO A 223 10.25 18.16 10.84
C PRO A 223 9.06 17.39 11.43
N ALA A 224 9.15 16.94 12.69
CA ALA A 224 8.05 16.20 13.33
C ALA A 224 6.82 17.08 13.59
N SER A 225 7.01 18.39 13.70
CA SER A 225 5.98 19.40 13.94
C SER A 225 5.36 19.96 12.64
N LEU A 226 5.85 19.56 11.47
CA LEU A 226 5.29 19.99 10.18
C LEU A 226 3.86 19.48 10.04
N VAL A 227 2.88 20.39 9.90
CA VAL A 227 1.49 20.04 9.60
C VAL A 227 1.37 19.65 8.12
N LEU A 228 0.81 18.47 7.85
CA LEU A 228 0.60 17.98 6.49
C LEU A 228 -0.49 18.82 5.79
N PRO A 229 -0.18 19.48 4.67
CA PRO A 229 -1.17 20.26 3.93
C PRO A 229 -2.16 19.33 3.21
N ALA A 230 -3.46 19.59 3.37
CA ALA A 230 -4.49 18.92 2.59
C ALA A 230 -4.34 19.27 1.10
N HIS A 231 -4.28 18.25 0.24
CA HIS A 231 -3.95 18.33 -1.19
C HIS A 231 -2.58 18.98 -1.49
N GLY A 232 -1.69 19.07 -0.50
CA GLY A 232 -0.34 19.58 -0.67
C GLY A 232 0.72 18.48 -0.64
N GLU A 233 1.96 18.89 -0.84
CA GLU A 233 3.09 17.99 -1.02
C GLU A 233 4.23 18.40 -0.10
N VAL A 234 4.87 17.40 0.51
CA VAL A 234 6.08 17.54 1.30
C VAL A 234 7.20 16.78 0.60
N THR A 235 8.28 17.46 0.27
CA THR A 235 9.49 16.85 -0.28
C THR A 235 10.62 16.98 0.73
N ILE A 236 11.20 15.85 1.12
CA ILE A 236 12.37 15.78 1.99
C ILE A 236 13.57 15.38 1.14
N GLU A 237 14.59 16.22 1.10
CA GLU A 237 15.84 15.98 0.40
C GLU A 237 16.94 15.66 1.41
N ILE A 238 17.69 14.59 1.17
CA ILE A 238 18.79 14.14 2.00
C ILE A 238 20.06 14.11 1.15
N GLY A 239 21.02 14.98 1.46
CA GLY A 239 22.27 15.12 0.72
C GLY A 239 22.15 16.09 -0.46
N THR A 240 22.33 15.60 -1.68
CA THR A 240 22.36 16.46 -2.89
C THR A 240 20.99 17.15 -3.11
N PRO A 241 20.92 18.49 -3.11
CA PRO A 241 19.67 19.23 -3.35
C PRO A 241 19.14 19.03 -4.78
N LEU A 242 17.82 19.04 -4.96
CA LEU A 242 17.22 19.07 -6.29
C LEU A 242 17.20 20.49 -6.83
N THR A 243 17.41 20.64 -8.14
CA THR A 243 17.20 21.93 -8.83
C THR A 243 15.72 22.20 -9.12
N GLN A 244 14.91 21.14 -9.20
CA GLN A 244 13.47 21.22 -9.35
C GLN A 244 12.79 20.30 -8.32
N ILE A 245 11.92 20.85 -7.50
CA ILE A 245 11.12 20.09 -6.53
C ILE A 245 9.98 19.41 -7.28
N PRO A 246 9.76 18.10 -7.09
CA PRO A 246 8.67 17.40 -7.76
C PRO A 246 7.32 17.98 -7.33
N THR A 247 6.37 17.92 -8.25
CA THR A 247 4.95 18.11 -7.97
C THR A 247 4.17 17.04 -8.68
N TYR A 248 2.97 16.77 -8.21
CA TYR A 248 2.20 15.60 -8.56
C TYR A 248 0.78 15.98 -8.95
N ALA A 249 0.21 15.17 -9.83
CA ALA A 249 -1.19 15.26 -10.21
C ALA A 249 -1.82 13.88 -10.03
N TRP A 250 -2.88 13.79 -9.23
CA TRP A 250 -3.72 12.61 -9.17
C TRP A 250 -5.13 12.95 -9.63
N THR A 251 -5.87 11.92 -10.03
CA THR A 251 -7.29 12.06 -10.36
C THR A 251 -8.11 11.71 -9.13
N ASP A 252 -8.75 12.71 -8.54
CA ASP A 252 -9.71 12.46 -7.46
C ASP A 252 -10.90 11.64 -7.99
N PRO A 253 -11.38 10.65 -7.22
CA PRO A 253 -12.64 9.99 -7.52
C PRO A 253 -13.81 10.99 -7.57
N PRO A 254 -14.90 10.67 -8.27
CA PRO A 254 -16.12 11.45 -8.16
C PRO A 254 -16.57 11.57 -6.70
N PRO A 255 -17.16 12.70 -6.29
CA PRO A 255 -17.66 12.87 -4.92
C PRO A 255 -18.74 11.83 -4.60
N PHE A 256 -18.93 11.51 -3.32
CA PHE A 256 -20.01 10.63 -2.93
C PHE A 256 -21.38 11.27 -3.17
N ASP A 257 -22.35 10.45 -3.59
CA ASP A 257 -23.76 10.84 -3.56
C ASP A 257 -24.18 11.07 -2.11
N PRO A 258 -24.78 12.23 -1.77
CA PRO A 258 -25.19 12.54 -0.41
C PRO A 258 -26.35 11.68 0.10
N ASN A 259 -26.97 10.86 -0.76
CA ASN A 259 -28.07 9.96 -0.41
C ASN A 259 -27.59 8.51 -0.42
N PRO A 260 -27.23 7.93 0.75
CA PRO A 260 -26.88 6.53 0.83
C PRO A 260 -28.03 5.63 0.37
N ILE A 261 -27.69 4.55 -0.30
CA ILE A 261 -28.62 3.53 -0.74
C ILE A 261 -28.78 2.50 0.36
N THR A 262 -30.00 2.33 0.86
CA THR A 262 -30.30 1.25 1.80
C THR A 262 -30.36 -0.08 1.06
N LEU A 263 -29.43 -0.97 1.41
CA LEU A 263 -29.47 -2.35 0.97
C LEU A 263 -30.50 -3.08 1.83
N VAL A 264 -31.31 -3.94 1.21
CA VAL A 264 -32.35 -4.72 1.89
C VAL A 264 -32.21 -6.16 1.45
N TYR A 265 -32.19 -7.10 2.40
CA TYR A 265 -32.13 -8.53 2.11
C TYR A 265 -33.24 -8.97 1.13
N LEU A 266 -32.87 -9.76 0.12
CA LEU A 266 -33.72 -10.15 -1.02
C LEU A 266 -34.15 -8.96 -1.90
N GLY A 267 -33.44 -7.84 -1.80
CA GLY A 267 -33.66 -6.64 -2.58
C GLY A 267 -33.00 -6.67 -3.96
N VAL A 268 -33.23 -5.59 -4.71
CA VAL A 268 -32.64 -5.34 -6.02
C VAL A 268 -32.13 -3.91 -6.03
N VAL A 269 -30.88 -3.71 -6.45
CA VAL A 269 -30.33 -2.38 -6.72
C VAL A 269 -29.86 -2.31 -8.17
N GLY A 270 -30.45 -1.39 -8.94
CA GLY A 270 -30.24 -1.27 -10.38
C GLY A 270 -31.24 -2.08 -11.22
N ASN A 271 -30.97 -2.16 -12.52
CA ASN A 271 -31.81 -2.82 -13.50
C ASN A 271 -31.39 -4.29 -13.66
N ASN A 272 -32.34 -5.22 -13.60
CA ASN A 272 -32.08 -6.63 -13.91
C ASN A 272 -31.50 -6.77 -15.32
N PHE A 273 -30.36 -7.43 -15.43
CA PHE A 273 -29.62 -7.54 -16.70
C PHE A 273 -29.16 -8.97 -16.99
N TRP A 274 -28.56 -9.65 -16.01
CA TRP A 274 -28.14 -11.04 -16.15
C TRP A 274 -29.13 -12.01 -15.48
N PRO A 275 -29.24 -13.26 -15.97
CA PRO A 275 -29.96 -14.32 -15.27
C PRO A 275 -29.32 -14.62 -13.90
N SER A 276 -30.14 -15.08 -12.94
CA SER A 276 -29.67 -15.56 -11.64
C SER A 276 -28.77 -16.80 -11.79
N GLY A 277 -27.80 -16.92 -10.88
CA GLY A 277 -26.89 -18.07 -10.79
C GLY A 277 -25.65 -17.98 -11.68
N ASN A 278 -24.82 -19.02 -11.57
CA ASN A 278 -23.62 -19.19 -12.38
C ASN A 278 -23.98 -19.48 -13.84
N THR A 279 -23.19 -18.96 -14.79
CA THR A 279 -23.31 -19.32 -16.21
C THR A 279 -22.87 -20.77 -16.47
N ALA A 280 -22.96 -21.22 -17.72
CA ALA A 280 -22.52 -22.56 -18.12
C ALA A 280 -21.01 -22.81 -17.86
N THR A 281 -20.19 -21.75 -17.90
CA THR A 281 -18.73 -21.81 -17.70
C THR A 281 -18.30 -21.49 -16.28
N GLY A 282 -19.24 -21.12 -15.39
CA GLY A 282 -18.96 -20.84 -13.98
C GLY A 282 -18.90 -22.11 -13.13
N GLY A 283 -18.84 -21.91 -11.81
CA GLY A 283 -18.71 -22.98 -10.84
C GLY A 283 -19.88 -23.97 -10.85
N LYS A 284 -19.57 -25.28 -10.80
CA LYS A 284 -20.55 -26.39 -10.78
C LYS A 284 -20.43 -27.34 -9.57
N GLY A 285 -19.68 -26.95 -8.53
CA GLY A 285 -19.50 -27.66 -7.26
C GLY A 285 -18.06 -28.13 -7.03
N SER A 286 -17.23 -28.13 -8.07
CA SER A 286 -15.78 -28.30 -7.97
C SER A 286 -15.10 -27.00 -7.55
N ASN A 287 -13.90 -27.08 -6.96
CA ASN A 287 -13.15 -25.88 -6.59
C ASN A 287 -12.92 -24.95 -7.80
N VAL A 288 -13.04 -23.65 -7.57
CA VAL A 288 -12.72 -22.59 -8.54
C VAL A 288 -11.65 -21.71 -7.89
N ASP A 289 -10.46 -21.62 -8.46
CA ASP A 289 -9.35 -20.79 -7.94
C ASP A 289 -9.01 -21.01 -6.46
N GLY A 290 -9.14 -22.25 -5.99
CA GLY A 290 -8.93 -22.60 -4.57
C GLY A 290 -10.10 -22.27 -3.64
N LEU A 291 -11.21 -21.75 -4.20
CA LEU A 291 -12.47 -21.56 -3.49
C LEU A 291 -13.30 -22.85 -3.53
N ILE A 292 -13.67 -23.33 -2.35
CA ILE A 292 -14.41 -24.60 -2.21
C ILE A 292 -15.92 -24.39 -2.30
N CYS A 293 -16.65 -25.45 -2.66
CA CYS A 293 -18.11 -25.50 -2.57
C CYS A 293 -18.51 -26.56 -1.53
N ALA A 294 -19.27 -26.17 -0.50
CA ALA A 294 -19.67 -27.07 0.59
C ALA A 294 -21.18 -26.99 0.88
N ALA A 295 -21.80 -28.12 1.23
CA ALA A 295 -23.22 -28.20 1.55
C ALA A 295 -23.61 -27.48 2.85
N ASN A 296 -22.66 -27.34 3.77
CA ASN A 296 -22.80 -26.62 5.03
C ASN A 296 -21.52 -25.80 5.23
N MET A 297 -21.39 -24.71 4.48
CA MET A 297 -20.20 -23.87 4.55
C MET A 297 -20.01 -23.37 5.98
N SER A 298 -18.80 -23.49 6.49
CA SER A 298 -18.47 -22.92 7.79
C SER A 298 -18.25 -21.42 7.61
N GLU A 299 -18.87 -20.61 8.46
CA GLU A 299 -18.78 -19.14 8.39
C GLU A 299 -17.91 -18.60 9.54
N LEU A 300 -16.78 -19.26 9.82
CA LEU A 300 -15.89 -18.79 10.91
C LEU A 300 -15.29 -17.43 10.57
N TYR A 301 -15.03 -17.20 9.28
CA TYR A 301 -14.83 -15.88 8.70
C TYR A 301 -16.07 -15.57 7.85
N HIS A 302 -16.74 -14.47 8.17
CA HIS A 302 -17.97 -14.03 7.51
C HIS A 302 -17.89 -12.52 7.32
N VAL A 303 -17.65 -12.09 6.09
CA VAL A 303 -17.59 -10.66 5.74
C VAL A 303 -18.32 -10.39 4.44
N HIS A 304 -18.56 -9.12 4.16
CA HIS A 304 -19.28 -8.67 2.99
C HIS A 304 -18.48 -7.62 2.21
N ALA A 305 -18.58 -7.66 0.88
CA ALA A 305 -18.11 -6.61 -0.03
C ALA A 305 -19.23 -6.24 -1.01
N HIS A 306 -19.21 -5.04 -1.58
CA HIS A 306 -20.24 -4.57 -2.51
C HIS A 306 -19.67 -4.37 -3.90
N LEU A 307 -20.44 -4.78 -4.91
CA LEU A 307 -20.15 -4.53 -6.32
C LEU A 307 -21.32 -3.81 -6.99
N ALA A 308 -21.02 -2.66 -7.58
CA ALA A 308 -21.89 -1.93 -8.48
C ALA A 308 -21.30 -1.90 -9.90
N ILE A 309 -22.13 -2.16 -10.91
CA ILE A 309 -21.74 -2.05 -12.32
C ILE A 309 -22.63 -1.01 -12.99
N PHE A 310 -22.02 0.00 -13.59
CA PHE A 310 -22.71 1.03 -14.36
C PHE A 310 -22.31 0.95 -15.82
N LYS A 311 -23.29 0.98 -16.73
CA LYS A 311 -23.09 1.12 -18.16
C LYS A 311 -23.77 2.41 -18.61
N ASP A 312 -22.97 3.39 -19.01
CA ASP A 312 -23.46 4.69 -19.51
C ASP A 312 -24.51 5.33 -18.57
N GLY A 313 -24.20 5.34 -17.26
CA GLY A 313 -25.06 5.86 -16.20
C GLY A 313 -26.20 4.93 -15.75
N GLN A 314 -26.45 3.81 -16.45
CA GLN A 314 -27.43 2.80 -16.02
C GLN A 314 -26.78 1.79 -15.08
N TRP A 315 -27.35 1.64 -13.89
CA TRP A 315 -26.94 0.59 -12.96
C TRP A 315 -27.45 -0.78 -13.43
N LEU A 316 -26.55 -1.73 -13.62
CA LEU A 316 -26.85 -3.12 -13.92
C LEU A 316 -26.79 -3.94 -12.62
N ALA A 317 -27.91 -4.50 -12.21
CA ALA A 317 -28.00 -5.28 -10.99
C ALA A 317 -27.14 -6.55 -11.09
N ILE A 318 -26.34 -6.83 -10.05
CA ILE A 318 -25.64 -8.11 -9.91
C ILE A 318 -26.68 -9.22 -9.77
N PRO A 319 -26.52 -10.37 -10.43
CA PRO A 319 -27.51 -11.44 -10.30
C PRO A 319 -27.47 -12.08 -8.91
N ALA A 320 -28.65 -12.48 -8.45
CA ALA A 320 -28.80 -13.34 -7.29
C ALA A 320 -28.24 -14.74 -7.57
N LEU A 321 -27.93 -15.49 -6.50
CA LEU A 321 -27.55 -16.91 -6.52
C LEU A 321 -26.23 -17.22 -7.24
N VAL A 322 -25.39 -16.23 -7.53
CA VAL A 322 -24.02 -16.50 -7.97
C VAL A 322 -23.31 -17.24 -6.84
N GLY A 323 -22.65 -18.36 -7.14
CA GLY A 323 -21.99 -19.19 -6.15
C GLY A 323 -22.91 -20.07 -5.29
N ILE A 324 -24.24 -20.03 -5.48
CA ILE A 324 -25.20 -20.88 -4.76
C ILE A 324 -25.71 -21.98 -5.70
N LEU A 325 -25.51 -23.24 -5.31
CA LEU A 325 -25.96 -24.42 -6.03
C LEU A 325 -26.88 -25.27 -5.14
N PRO A 326 -27.76 -26.13 -5.71
CA PRO A 326 -28.65 -26.98 -4.92
C PRO A 326 -27.95 -27.86 -3.88
N GLN A 327 -26.70 -28.23 -4.13
CA GLN A 327 -25.92 -29.14 -3.30
C GLN A 327 -24.86 -28.43 -2.42
N CYS A 328 -24.52 -27.17 -2.69
CA CYS A 328 -23.47 -26.45 -1.98
C CYS A 328 -23.44 -24.94 -2.27
N ASN A 329 -22.84 -24.19 -1.34
CA ASN A 329 -22.45 -22.80 -1.56
C ASN A 329 -20.94 -22.72 -1.73
N TYR A 330 -20.47 -21.88 -2.66
CA TYR A 330 -19.08 -21.46 -2.69
C TYR A 330 -18.78 -20.51 -1.52
N GLU A 331 -17.51 -20.46 -1.12
CA GLU A 331 -17.03 -19.52 -0.09
C GLU A 331 -17.33 -18.05 -0.43
N MET A 332 -17.62 -17.75 -1.69
CA MET A 332 -18.04 -16.44 -2.15
C MET A 332 -19.29 -16.56 -3.00
N HIS A 333 -20.34 -15.80 -2.65
CA HIS A 333 -21.63 -15.89 -3.33
C HIS A 333 -22.52 -14.66 -3.13
N THR A 334 -23.63 -14.61 -3.86
CA THR A 334 -24.70 -13.60 -3.70
C THR A 334 -26.01 -14.28 -3.35
N HIS A 335 -26.75 -13.74 -2.37
CA HIS A 335 -28.12 -14.19 -2.09
C HIS A 335 -29.15 -13.51 -2.98
N ASP A 336 -28.93 -12.25 -3.33
CA ASP A 336 -29.91 -11.39 -3.99
C ASP A 336 -29.25 -10.44 -5.01
N GLN A 337 -30.00 -9.44 -5.48
CA GLN A 337 -29.53 -8.48 -6.50
C GLN A 337 -29.14 -7.13 -5.90
N THR A 338 -28.82 -7.07 -4.61
CA THR A 338 -28.35 -5.83 -3.96
C THR A 338 -26.93 -5.46 -4.37
N GLY A 339 -26.15 -6.43 -4.87
CA GLY A 339 -24.72 -6.28 -5.15
C GLY A 339 -23.82 -6.68 -3.97
N ILE A 340 -24.38 -7.17 -2.86
CA ILE A 340 -23.59 -7.75 -1.77
C ILE A 340 -23.01 -9.09 -2.21
N ILE A 341 -21.70 -9.20 -2.06
CA ILE A 341 -20.93 -10.42 -2.19
C ILE A 341 -20.60 -10.88 -0.77
N HIS A 342 -21.11 -12.04 -0.40
CA HIS A 342 -20.84 -12.71 0.87
C HIS A 342 -19.53 -13.50 0.74
N ILE A 343 -18.69 -13.43 1.77
CA ILE A 343 -17.47 -14.23 1.90
C ILE A 343 -17.56 -14.98 3.21
N GLU A 344 -17.78 -16.28 3.10
CA GLU A 344 -18.12 -17.19 4.17
C GLU A 344 -17.23 -18.42 4.09
N THR A 345 -16.27 -18.52 5.01
CA THR A 345 -15.23 -19.56 4.93
C THR A 345 -14.77 -20.09 6.29
N PRO A 346 -14.36 -21.37 6.39
CA PRO A 346 -13.69 -21.89 7.58
C PRO A 346 -12.32 -21.24 7.82
N THR A 347 -11.68 -20.68 6.79
CA THR A 347 -10.29 -20.19 6.87
C THR A 347 -10.12 -18.92 6.05
N PHE A 348 -9.55 -17.89 6.67
CA PHE A 348 -9.22 -16.66 5.96
C PHE A 348 -8.25 -16.91 4.79
N LYS A 349 -8.58 -16.31 3.65
CA LYS A 349 -7.81 -16.28 2.39
C LYS A 349 -7.91 -14.88 1.81
N THR A 350 -7.05 -14.56 0.85
CA THR A 350 -7.29 -13.42 -0.02
C THR A 350 -8.38 -13.78 -1.03
N PHE A 351 -9.47 -13.02 -1.02
CA PHE A 351 -10.58 -13.14 -1.97
C PHE A 351 -10.50 -11.99 -2.96
N THR A 352 -10.73 -12.26 -4.24
CA THR A 352 -10.58 -11.25 -5.29
C THR A 352 -11.80 -11.17 -6.18
N LEU A 353 -11.98 -10.01 -6.79
CA LEU A 353 -13.03 -9.79 -7.77
C LEU A 353 -12.90 -10.73 -8.97
N GLY A 354 -11.67 -11.11 -9.37
CA GLY A 354 -11.45 -12.12 -10.41
C GLY A 354 -12.07 -13.48 -10.06
N GLN A 355 -11.86 -13.96 -8.84
CA GLN A 355 -12.42 -15.24 -8.39
C GLN A 355 -13.97 -15.22 -8.36
N PHE A 356 -14.57 -14.07 -8.04
CA PHE A 356 -16.03 -13.91 -8.07
C PHE A 356 -16.57 -14.08 -9.49
N PHE A 357 -15.93 -13.43 -10.45
CA PHE A 357 -16.28 -13.52 -11.86
C PHE A 357 -16.04 -14.93 -12.43
N ASP A 358 -15.06 -15.67 -11.92
CA ASP A 358 -14.80 -17.05 -12.32
C ASP A 358 -15.84 -18.03 -11.75
N ILE A 359 -16.28 -17.85 -10.49
CA ILE A 359 -17.42 -18.57 -9.93
C ILE A 359 -18.68 -18.27 -10.75
N TRP A 360 -18.92 -16.99 -11.07
CA TRP A 360 -20.05 -16.57 -11.90
C TRP A 360 -19.95 -17.14 -13.33
N GLY A 361 -18.73 -17.31 -13.84
CA GLY A 361 -18.44 -17.74 -15.20
C GLY A 361 -18.57 -16.62 -16.22
N GLN A 362 -18.08 -15.43 -15.86
CA GLN A 362 -18.15 -14.21 -16.65
C GLN A 362 -16.76 -13.59 -16.82
N PRO A 363 -16.46 -12.95 -17.97
CA PRO A 363 -15.18 -12.27 -18.15
C PRO A 363 -15.09 -11.00 -17.31
N LEU A 364 -13.88 -10.71 -16.84
CA LEU A 364 -13.52 -9.43 -16.20
C LEU A 364 -12.19 -8.95 -16.76
N SER A 365 -12.19 -7.75 -17.33
CA SER A 365 -11.01 -7.07 -17.87
C SER A 365 -11.26 -5.55 -17.92
N SER A 366 -10.24 -4.78 -18.28
CA SER A 366 -10.35 -3.32 -18.51
C SER A 366 -11.30 -2.92 -19.65
N THR A 367 -11.83 -3.88 -20.42
CA THR A 367 -12.73 -3.60 -21.56
C THR A 367 -14.00 -4.45 -21.59
N ASN A 368 -14.19 -5.35 -20.63
CA ASN A 368 -15.32 -6.28 -20.59
C ASN A 368 -15.63 -6.66 -19.15
N VAL A 369 -16.88 -6.43 -18.74
CA VAL A 369 -17.43 -6.87 -17.46
C VAL A 369 -18.68 -7.70 -17.75
N ALA A 370 -18.59 -9.01 -17.56
CA ALA A 370 -19.70 -9.94 -17.74
C ALA A 370 -20.43 -9.82 -19.09
N GLY A 371 -19.66 -9.63 -20.17
CA GLY A 371 -20.16 -9.50 -21.54
C GLY A 371 -20.54 -8.07 -21.93
N VAL A 372 -20.55 -7.12 -20.99
CA VAL A 372 -20.77 -5.70 -21.28
C VAL A 372 -19.43 -5.07 -21.65
N THR A 373 -19.30 -4.63 -22.90
CA THR A 373 -18.04 -4.12 -23.45
C THR A 373 -17.94 -2.59 -23.42
N GLY A 374 -16.72 -2.10 -23.28
CA GLY A 374 -16.38 -0.67 -23.24
C GLY A 374 -15.24 -0.40 -22.26
N ASN A 375 -14.65 0.79 -22.31
CA ASN A 375 -13.59 1.17 -21.36
C ASN A 375 -14.13 1.13 -19.93
N VAL A 376 -13.45 0.36 -19.07
CA VAL A 376 -13.82 0.17 -17.67
C VAL A 376 -12.97 1.07 -16.77
N VAL A 377 -13.62 1.79 -15.87
CA VAL A 377 -12.99 2.51 -14.77
C VAL A 377 -13.48 1.91 -13.47
N ALA A 378 -12.56 1.55 -12.57
CA ALA A 378 -12.89 1.02 -11.26
C ALA A 378 -12.62 2.06 -10.17
N TYR A 379 -13.54 2.17 -9.23
CA TYR A 379 -13.36 2.91 -7.99
C TYR A 379 -13.49 1.96 -6.81
N ILE A 380 -12.58 2.08 -5.85
CA ILE A 380 -12.65 1.39 -4.57
C ILE A 380 -12.98 2.42 -3.51
N ASN A 381 -13.97 2.13 -2.68
CA ASN A 381 -14.31 2.91 -1.51
C ASN A 381 -14.23 2.02 -0.27
N ASP A 382 -13.35 2.39 0.66
CA ASP A 382 -13.20 1.73 1.93
C ASP A 382 -13.80 2.63 3.05
N ASN A 383 -15.14 2.70 3.10
CA ASN A 383 -15.93 3.49 4.06
C ASN A 383 -15.65 5.01 4.06
N GLY A 384 -15.24 5.61 2.95
CA GLY A 384 -14.93 7.04 2.82
C GLY A 384 -13.55 7.32 2.24
N ASP A 385 -12.65 6.34 2.36
CA ASP A 385 -11.37 6.36 1.68
C ASP A 385 -11.53 5.85 0.25
N SER A 386 -11.70 6.77 -0.71
CA SER A 386 -11.94 6.44 -2.10
C SER A 386 -10.73 6.65 -3.00
N ARG A 387 -10.59 5.79 -4.00
CA ARG A 387 -9.53 5.87 -5.00
C ARG A 387 -9.94 5.26 -6.33
N ARG A 388 -9.35 5.76 -7.41
CA ARG A 388 -9.52 5.15 -8.74
C ARG A 388 -8.50 4.02 -8.87
N TYR A 389 -8.98 2.80 -9.05
CA TYR A 389 -8.11 1.64 -9.22
C TYR A 389 -7.67 1.51 -10.69
N MET A 390 -6.35 1.44 -10.90
CA MET A 390 -5.74 1.42 -12.23
C MET A 390 -4.97 0.13 -12.54
N GLY A 391 -4.92 -0.81 -11.59
CA GLY A 391 -4.35 -2.14 -11.78
C GLY A 391 -5.28 -3.09 -12.53
N ASP A 392 -4.91 -4.37 -12.57
CA ASP A 392 -5.78 -5.43 -13.11
C ASP A 392 -7.01 -5.59 -12.21
N LEU A 393 -8.20 -5.37 -12.77
CA LEU A 393 -9.48 -5.45 -12.05
C LEU A 393 -9.68 -6.80 -11.35
N ARG A 394 -9.11 -7.87 -11.89
CA ARG A 394 -9.20 -9.20 -11.31
C ARG A 394 -8.46 -9.30 -9.97
N ASN A 395 -7.47 -8.44 -9.72
CA ASN A 395 -6.68 -8.40 -8.49
C ASN A 395 -7.28 -7.51 -7.39
N ILE A 396 -8.45 -6.89 -7.62
CA ILE A 396 -9.11 -6.12 -6.57
C ILE A 396 -9.53 -7.10 -5.47
N GLU A 397 -8.90 -6.97 -4.30
CA GLU A 397 -9.25 -7.77 -3.13
C GLU A 397 -10.62 -7.36 -2.58
N LEU A 398 -11.40 -8.36 -2.20
CA LEU A 398 -12.70 -8.23 -1.55
C LEU A 398 -12.50 -8.37 -0.04
N THR A 399 -12.47 -7.23 0.65
CA THR A 399 -12.37 -7.15 2.11
C THR A 399 -13.68 -6.69 2.71
N SER A 400 -13.85 -6.90 4.02
CA SER A 400 -15.04 -6.42 4.75
C SER A 400 -15.35 -4.95 4.46
N LEU A 401 -16.61 -4.68 4.09
CA LEU A 401 -17.20 -3.36 3.83
C LEU A 401 -16.55 -2.55 2.71
N ARG A 402 -15.79 -3.20 1.82
CA ARG A 402 -15.29 -2.56 0.61
C ARG A 402 -16.39 -2.42 -0.42
N ASP A 403 -16.58 -1.21 -0.94
CA ASP A 403 -17.45 -0.96 -2.08
C ASP A 403 -16.61 -0.83 -3.36
N ILE A 404 -17.04 -1.49 -4.43
CA ILE A 404 -16.39 -1.44 -5.75
C ILE A 404 -17.42 -0.95 -6.76
N THR A 405 -17.07 0.12 -7.47
CA THR A 405 -17.85 0.62 -8.61
C THR A 405 -17.09 0.37 -9.90
N LEU A 406 -17.67 -0.44 -10.80
CA LEU A 406 -17.20 -0.61 -12.17
C LEU A 406 -18.05 0.24 -13.12
N GLN A 407 -17.45 1.30 -13.66
CA GLN A 407 -18.08 2.16 -14.65
C GLN A 407 -17.62 1.75 -16.05
N ILE A 408 -18.57 1.57 -16.97
CA ILE A 408 -18.34 1.21 -18.36
C ILE A 408 -18.89 2.32 -19.27
N GLY A 409 -18.02 2.91 -20.09
CA GLY A 409 -18.41 4.01 -20.98
C GLY A 409 -18.47 5.36 -20.26
N THR A 410 -19.64 5.98 -20.23
CA THR A 410 -19.82 7.35 -19.73
C THR A 410 -19.40 7.49 -18.25
N PRO A 411 -18.63 8.54 -17.88
CA PRO A 411 -18.29 8.88 -16.50
C PRO A 411 -19.49 8.97 -15.56
N VAL A 412 -19.41 8.32 -14.39
CA VAL A 412 -20.29 8.61 -13.27
C VAL A 412 -19.88 9.93 -12.63
N SER A 413 -20.85 10.76 -12.26
CA SER A 413 -20.61 12.05 -11.61
C SER A 413 -20.51 11.96 -10.09
N THR A 414 -21.02 10.87 -9.50
CA THR A 414 -20.96 10.59 -8.07
C THR A 414 -20.70 9.10 -7.83
N LEU A 415 -20.15 8.77 -6.67
CA LEU A 415 -20.05 7.39 -6.17
C LEU A 415 -21.16 7.12 -5.15
N ALA A 416 -21.86 5.99 -5.28
CA ALA A 416 -22.86 5.60 -4.30
C ALA A 416 -22.20 5.19 -2.97
N THR A 417 -22.93 5.40 -1.88
CA THR A 417 -22.61 4.84 -0.56
C THR A 417 -23.77 4.00 -0.07
N TYR A 418 -23.52 3.07 0.84
CA TYR A 418 -24.48 2.03 1.19
C TYR A 418 -24.77 1.97 2.69
N SER A 419 -26.05 1.89 3.02
CA SER A 419 -26.50 1.46 4.34
C SER A 419 -26.77 -0.04 4.29
N TRP A 420 -25.85 -0.80 4.88
CA TRP A 420 -25.88 -2.26 4.94
C TRP A 420 -26.91 -2.74 5.96
N TYR A 421 -27.65 -3.80 5.62
CA TYR A 421 -28.54 -4.48 6.57
C TYR A 421 -27.78 -5.53 7.41
N GLU A 422 -26.71 -6.07 6.86
CA GLU A 422 -25.81 -6.97 7.57
C GLU A 422 -24.95 -6.20 8.58
N PRO A 423 -24.65 -6.80 9.75
CA PRO A 423 -23.71 -6.21 10.71
C PRO A 423 -22.36 -5.92 10.06
N LYS A 424 -21.79 -4.76 10.41
CA LYS A 424 -20.48 -4.27 9.98
C LYS A 424 -19.31 -4.89 10.75
#